data_AF-W6ZYI5-F1
#
_entry.id   AF-W6ZYI5-F1
#
_cell.length_a   1.000
_cell.length_b   1.000
_cell.length_c   1.000
_cell.angle_alpha   90.00
_cell.angle_beta   90.00
_cell.angle_gamma   90.00
#
_symmetry.space_group_name_H-M   'P 1'
#
loop_
_entity.id
_entity.type
_entity.pdbx_description
1 polymer ?
#
loop_
_entity_poly.entity_id
_entity_poly.type
_entity_poly.pdbx_seq_one_letter_code
_entity_poly.pdbx_strand_id
1 'polypeptide(L)'
;MTSSILAGQMRKIRQEAPKWQSCDREGKVSESLCALVNDRGGKLRTSEWKYSKHPQDWDRFLAPYIATMSKSICISMELWISTLNWDPSSGQKILKGNCGYSEFKQKMRNFNQGKTCGLDKNKSSWIDLIGTGELYLNQDNQMELQICMELVRLIIGALNISRGPTTSGVIVGKTEDLCQEVYRRLREWGGKELAMEIMGAWFTTSKWPKDDSGRIGIEGTDIFEMITEEIMGAHAGMKELVCDYIQEEPEKAEVDWVPFQNAISEDTKGVSEIEEIEITPDQIRDKEEQLQQMIRNIKQAQAQDREVRAEMVKLLVERREKPESLR
;
A
#
# COMPACT_ATOMS: atom_id res chain seq x y z
N MET A 1 -14.42 16.66 -6.16
CA MET A 1 -13.06 16.12 -6.27
C MET A 1 -13.11 14.69 -5.73
N THR A 2 -12.73 13.70 -6.53
CA THR A 2 -12.65 12.31 -6.07
C THR A 2 -11.39 12.15 -5.22
N SER A 3 -11.55 11.91 -3.92
CA SER A 3 -10.43 11.63 -3.03
C SER A 3 -9.81 10.26 -3.34
N SER A 4 -8.50 10.13 -3.13
CA SER A 4 -7.81 8.83 -3.16
C SER A 4 -8.47 7.85 -2.19
N ILE A 5 -8.70 6.64 -2.66
CA ILE A 5 -9.32 5.57 -1.87
C ILE A 5 -8.35 5.09 -0.78
N LEU A 6 -7.11 4.78 -1.15
CA LEU A 6 -6.10 4.26 -0.22
C LEU A 6 -5.72 5.32 0.83
N ALA A 7 -5.50 6.57 0.41
CA ALA A 7 -5.26 7.67 1.36
C ALA A 7 -6.48 7.93 2.25
N GLY A 8 -7.70 7.77 1.72
CA GLY A 8 -8.94 7.80 2.48
C GLY A 8 -9.01 6.72 3.57
N GLN A 9 -8.55 5.49 3.27
CA GLN A 9 -8.44 4.42 4.27
C GLN A 9 -7.42 4.78 5.36
N MET A 10 -6.24 5.28 4.98
CA MET A 10 -5.23 5.72 5.97
C MET A 10 -5.73 6.88 6.84
N ARG A 11 -6.54 7.77 6.26
CA ARG A 11 -7.21 8.84 6.99
C ARG A 11 -8.19 8.29 8.01
N LYS A 12 -9.01 7.31 7.63
CA LYS A 12 -9.95 6.63 8.54
C LYS A 12 -9.18 6.01 9.70
N ILE A 13 -8.10 5.25 9.41
CA ILE A 13 -7.22 4.65 10.42
C ILE A 13 -6.71 5.69 11.41
N ARG A 14 -6.19 6.80 10.90
CA ARG A 14 -5.71 7.92 11.73
C ARG A 14 -6.80 8.49 12.63
N GLN A 15 -8.03 8.63 12.12
CA GLN A 15 -9.17 9.21 12.85
C GLN A 15 -9.74 8.24 13.90
N GLU A 16 -9.66 6.95 13.66
CA GLU A 16 -10.18 5.90 14.54
C GLU A 16 -9.12 5.35 15.51
N ALA A 17 -7.84 5.62 15.30
CA ALA A 17 -6.75 5.24 16.20
C ALA A 17 -7.01 5.53 17.69
N PRO A 18 -7.56 6.69 18.09
CA PRO A 18 -7.87 6.98 19.50
C PRO A 18 -8.98 6.10 20.10
N LYS A 19 -9.76 5.40 19.27
CA LYS A 19 -10.82 4.48 19.70
C LYS A 19 -10.31 3.05 19.83
N TRP A 20 -9.46 2.61 18.91
CA TRP A 20 -8.93 1.24 18.85
C TRP A 20 -7.83 0.98 19.88
N GLN A 21 -7.06 2.02 20.18
CA GLN A 21 -6.16 2.00 21.30
C GLN A 21 -6.71 2.97 22.33
N SER A 22 -6.68 2.59 23.61
CA SER A 22 -6.65 3.58 24.68
C SER A 22 -5.33 4.35 24.51
N CYS A 23 -5.28 5.27 23.54
CA CYS A 23 -4.18 6.19 23.35
C CYS A 23 -4.15 7.07 24.60
N ASP A 24 -3.60 6.53 25.68
CA ASP A 24 -3.51 7.22 26.95
C ASP A 24 -2.66 8.47 26.72
N ARG A 25 -3.16 9.60 27.21
CA ARG A 25 -2.45 10.88 27.16
C ARG A 25 -1.06 10.80 27.82
N GLU A 26 -0.82 9.76 28.62
CA GLU A 26 0.46 9.48 29.29
C GLU A 26 1.54 8.85 28.38
N GLY A 27 1.27 8.64 27.09
CA GLY A 27 2.34 8.48 26.09
C GLY A 27 3.25 7.26 26.26
N LYS A 28 2.84 6.23 27.03
CA LYS A 28 3.69 5.07 27.36
C LYS A 28 3.89 4.06 26.23
N VAL A 29 3.29 4.25 25.07
CA VAL A 29 3.56 3.40 23.90
C VAL A 29 4.20 4.26 22.80
N SER A 30 5.45 4.64 23.01
CA SER A 30 6.28 5.45 22.09
C SER A 30 6.43 4.84 20.68
N GLU A 31 5.99 3.60 20.50
CA GLU A 31 6.26 2.75 19.34
C GLU A 31 4.95 2.09 18.84
N SER A 32 3.93 2.90 18.57
CA SER A 32 2.59 2.45 18.16
C SER A 32 1.94 3.41 17.17
N LEU A 33 0.80 3.00 16.60
CA LEU A 33 -0.07 3.90 15.84
C LEU A 33 -0.40 5.18 16.62
N CYS A 34 -0.68 5.10 17.94
CA CYS A 34 -0.89 6.30 18.75
C CYS A 34 0.30 7.27 18.72
N ALA A 35 1.54 6.76 18.80
CA ALA A 35 2.74 7.61 18.76
C ALA A 35 2.86 8.32 17.41
N LEU A 36 2.60 7.61 16.31
CA LEU A 36 2.59 8.20 14.97
C LEU A 36 1.51 9.28 14.83
N VAL A 37 0.26 8.99 15.20
CA VAL A 37 -0.87 9.93 15.04
C VAL A 37 -0.70 11.20 15.89
N ASN A 38 -0.04 11.08 17.04
CA ASN A 38 0.23 12.20 17.94
C ASN A 38 1.50 12.99 17.56
N ASP A 39 2.37 12.49 16.69
CA ASP A 39 3.58 13.19 16.22
C ASP A 39 3.23 14.21 15.12
N ARG A 40 2.61 15.32 15.51
CA ARG A 40 2.17 16.39 14.59
C ARG A 40 3.23 17.44 14.29
N GLY A 41 4.43 17.34 14.86
CA GLY A 41 5.51 18.32 14.69
C GLY A 41 6.74 17.76 13.97
N GLY A 42 6.83 16.44 13.82
CA GLY A 42 8.00 15.77 13.29
C GLY A 42 8.22 15.98 11.79
N LYS A 43 9.48 16.20 11.43
CA LYS A 43 10.00 15.73 10.15
C LYS A 43 10.51 14.32 10.37
N LEU A 44 10.13 13.40 9.50
CA LEU A 44 10.54 12.01 9.55
C LEU A 44 11.27 11.66 8.26
N ARG A 45 12.46 11.09 8.34
CA ARG A 45 13.10 10.57 7.13
C ARG A 45 12.38 9.32 6.69
N THR A 46 12.07 9.22 5.41
CA THR A 46 11.38 8.05 4.84
C THR A 46 12.16 6.75 5.05
N SER A 47 13.48 6.82 5.28
CA SER A 47 14.35 5.69 5.62
C SER A 47 14.24 5.21 7.07
N GLU A 48 13.63 5.99 7.96
CA GLU A 48 13.52 5.67 9.39
C GLU A 48 12.25 4.87 9.70
N TRP A 49 12.37 3.98 10.69
CA TRP A 49 11.25 3.19 11.22
C TRP A 49 11.05 3.49 12.70
N LYS A 50 10.49 4.67 12.98
CA LYS A 50 10.40 5.23 14.35
C LYS A 50 9.28 4.62 15.21
N TYR A 51 8.21 4.08 14.60
CA TYR A 51 6.95 3.79 15.30
C TYR A 51 6.63 2.29 15.42
N SER A 52 7.64 1.42 15.40
CA SER A 52 7.49 -0.02 15.67
C SER A 52 8.28 -0.42 16.90
N LYS A 53 7.69 -1.28 17.75
CA LYS A 53 8.36 -1.88 18.93
C LYS A 53 9.47 -2.85 18.55
N HIS A 54 9.34 -3.38 17.35
CA HIS A 54 10.29 -4.29 16.75
C HIS A 54 10.82 -3.55 15.53
N PRO A 55 11.73 -2.56 15.67
CA PRO A 55 12.61 -2.27 14.55
C PRO A 55 13.26 -3.61 14.27
N GLN A 56 12.82 -4.30 13.21
CA GLN A 56 13.31 -5.64 12.96
C GLN A 56 14.83 -5.61 12.98
N ASP A 57 15.46 -6.73 13.31
CA ASP A 57 16.90 -6.95 13.16
C ASP A 57 17.36 -6.87 11.69
N TRP A 58 16.59 -6.20 10.82
CA TRP A 58 17.05 -5.72 9.53
C TRP A 58 18.36 -4.99 9.74
N ASP A 59 19.39 -5.54 9.13
CA ASP A 59 20.70 -4.93 9.18
C ASP A 59 20.65 -3.51 8.59
N ARG A 60 21.71 -2.74 8.87
CA ARG A 60 21.85 -1.34 8.43
C ARG A 60 21.70 -1.11 6.93
N PHE A 61 21.78 -2.15 6.10
CA PHE A 61 21.59 -2.09 4.65
C PHE A 61 20.17 -2.48 4.24
N LEU A 62 19.58 -3.49 4.89
CA LEU A 62 18.22 -3.94 4.60
C LEU A 62 17.16 -2.91 5.04
N ALA A 63 17.35 -2.27 6.19
CA ALA A 63 16.35 -1.33 6.71
C ALA A 63 16.07 -0.13 5.76
N PRO A 64 17.07 0.59 5.21
CA PRO A 64 16.82 1.65 4.21
C PRO A 64 16.13 1.14 2.93
N TYR A 65 16.47 -0.09 2.51
CA TYR A 65 15.86 -0.72 1.34
C TYR A 65 14.37 -0.99 1.57
N ILE A 66 14.01 -1.65 2.68
CA ILE A 66 12.61 -1.91 3.02
C ILE A 66 11.84 -0.60 3.20
N ALA A 67 12.46 0.41 3.78
CA ALA A 67 11.84 1.72 3.96
C ALA A 67 11.50 2.39 2.61
N THR A 68 12.42 2.35 1.65
CA THR A 68 12.23 2.88 0.29
C THR A 68 11.19 2.07 -0.48
N MET A 69 11.27 0.74 -0.38
CA MET A 69 10.32 -0.19 -0.98
C MET A 69 8.91 0.07 -0.46
N SER A 70 8.72 0.19 0.85
CA SER A 70 7.40 0.42 1.47
C SER A 70 6.74 1.68 0.93
N LYS A 71 7.51 2.77 0.77
CA LYS A 71 7.02 4.00 0.14
C LYS A 71 6.61 3.76 -1.32
N SER A 72 7.48 3.10 -2.09
CA SER A 72 7.22 2.77 -3.50
C SER A 72 5.96 1.92 -3.67
N ILE A 73 5.77 0.92 -2.80
CA ILE A 73 4.59 0.05 -2.76
C ILE A 73 3.34 0.91 -2.50
N CYS A 74 3.31 1.69 -1.42
CA CYS A 74 2.17 2.56 -1.10
C CYS A 74 1.74 3.47 -2.25
N ILE A 75 2.70 4.15 -2.89
CA ILE A 75 2.38 5.04 -4.00
C ILE A 75 1.95 4.25 -5.25
N SER A 76 2.59 3.12 -5.55
CA SER A 76 2.22 2.29 -6.70
C SER A 76 0.81 1.70 -6.55
N MET A 77 0.46 1.25 -5.34
CA MET A 77 -0.89 0.77 -5.02
C MET A 77 -1.92 1.89 -5.17
N GLU A 78 -1.63 3.09 -4.65
CA GLU A 78 -2.55 4.23 -4.78
C GLU A 78 -2.79 4.60 -6.25
N LEU A 79 -1.73 4.66 -7.06
CA LEU A 79 -1.81 4.99 -8.48
C LEU A 79 -2.60 3.93 -9.26
N TRP A 80 -2.44 2.65 -8.94
CA TRP A 80 -3.21 1.59 -9.58
C TRP A 80 -4.69 1.64 -9.17
N ILE A 81 -4.98 1.75 -7.87
CA ILE A 81 -6.35 1.86 -7.34
C ILE A 81 -7.06 3.08 -7.97
N SER A 82 -6.33 4.14 -8.31
CA SER A 82 -6.88 5.33 -8.98
C SER A 82 -7.41 5.06 -10.40
N THR A 83 -6.96 3.97 -11.03
CA THR A 83 -7.43 3.51 -12.35
C THR A 83 -8.72 2.69 -12.27
N LEU A 84 -9.10 2.25 -11.06
CA LEU A 84 -10.30 1.46 -10.82
C LEU A 84 -11.52 2.35 -10.63
N ASN A 85 -12.70 1.78 -10.86
CA ASN A 85 -13.99 2.42 -10.64
C ASN A 85 -14.88 1.50 -9.81
N TRP A 86 -15.75 2.12 -9.00
CA TRP A 86 -16.78 1.37 -8.28
C TRP A 86 -17.72 0.67 -9.25
N ASP A 87 -18.03 -0.59 -9.00
CA ASP A 87 -19.04 -1.35 -9.73
C ASP A 87 -20.41 -1.18 -9.05
N PRO A 88 -21.31 -0.31 -9.57
CA PRO A 88 -22.61 -0.09 -8.97
C PRO A 88 -23.54 -1.31 -9.09
N SER A 89 -23.23 -2.27 -9.96
CA SER A 89 -24.10 -3.41 -10.25
C SER A 89 -23.98 -4.54 -9.22
N SER A 90 -22.86 -4.60 -8.50
CA SER A 90 -22.55 -5.72 -7.60
C SER A 90 -23.34 -5.70 -6.29
N GLY A 91 -24.03 -4.60 -5.96
CA GLY A 91 -24.63 -4.38 -4.63
C GLY A 91 -23.59 -4.31 -3.49
N GLN A 92 -22.30 -4.44 -3.82
CA GLN A 92 -21.16 -4.43 -2.92
C GLN A 92 -20.21 -3.29 -3.31
N LYS A 93 -19.33 -2.91 -2.38
CA LYS A 93 -18.28 -1.93 -2.65
C LYS A 93 -17.07 -2.63 -3.31
N ILE A 94 -17.23 -3.01 -4.58
CA ILE A 94 -16.18 -3.62 -5.39
C ILE A 94 -15.58 -2.60 -6.36
N LEU A 95 -14.27 -2.53 -6.42
CA LEU A 95 -13.51 -1.79 -7.42
C LEU A 95 -13.16 -2.70 -8.60
N LYS A 96 -13.48 -2.23 -9.81
CA LYS A 96 -13.20 -2.92 -11.08
C LYS A 96 -12.45 -2.01 -12.05
N GLY A 97 -11.65 -2.62 -12.89
CA GLY A 97 -10.90 -1.92 -13.93
C GLY A 97 -10.49 -2.87 -15.03
N ASN A 98 -10.07 -2.32 -16.16
CA ASN A 98 -9.64 -3.09 -17.34
C ASN A 98 -8.14 -3.47 -17.27
N CYS A 99 -7.50 -3.28 -16.13
CA CYS A 99 -6.05 -3.37 -15.99
C CYS A 99 -5.69 -3.99 -14.64
N GLY A 100 -5.12 -5.19 -14.69
CA GLY A 100 -4.58 -5.85 -13.49
C GLY A 100 -3.36 -5.12 -12.94
N TYR A 101 -2.98 -5.41 -11.69
CA TYR A 101 -1.83 -4.76 -11.06
C TYR A 101 -0.50 -5.04 -11.79
N SER A 102 -0.26 -6.29 -12.18
CA SER A 102 0.96 -6.66 -12.92
C SER A 102 1.04 -5.96 -14.29
N GLU A 103 -0.08 -5.86 -15.00
CA GLU A 103 -0.18 -5.15 -16.29
C GLU A 103 0.08 -3.66 -16.11
N PHE A 104 -0.50 -3.06 -15.06
CA PHE A 104 -0.26 -1.68 -14.68
C PHE A 104 1.24 -1.44 -14.46
N LYS A 105 1.90 -2.30 -13.68
CA LYS A 105 3.35 -2.22 -13.42
C LYS A 105 4.17 -2.34 -14.70
N GLN A 106 3.84 -3.28 -15.57
CA GLN A 106 4.52 -3.44 -16.86
C GLN A 106 4.39 -2.17 -17.72
N LYS A 107 3.22 -1.54 -17.74
CA LYS A 107 3.02 -0.28 -18.48
C LYS A 107 3.73 0.91 -17.85
N MET A 108 3.74 1.01 -16.52
CA MET A 108 4.51 2.03 -15.82
C MET A 108 6.01 1.96 -16.15
N ARG A 109 6.54 0.75 -16.40
CA ARG A 109 7.90 0.55 -16.90
C ARG A 109 8.06 0.99 -18.35
N ASN A 110 7.09 0.67 -19.21
CA ASN A 110 7.26 0.79 -20.66
C ASN A 110 6.88 2.15 -21.25
N PHE A 111 6.32 3.09 -20.49
CA PHE A 111 5.96 4.47 -20.89
C PHE A 111 5.12 4.67 -22.15
N ASN A 112 4.80 3.60 -22.87
CA ASN A 112 3.97 3.63 -24.05
C ASN A 112 2.53 3.90 -23.60
N GLN A 113 2.00 5.01 -24.11
CA GLN A 113 0.69 5.62 -23.79
C GLN A 113 -0.50 4.78 -24.29
N GLY A 114 -0.46 3.46 -24.09
CA GLY A 114 -1.61 2.61 -24.33
C GLY A 114 -2.76 3.03 -23.43
N LYS A 115 -3.89 3.44 -24.02
CA LYS A 115 -5.08 3.96 -23.32
C LYS A 115 -5.67 3.00 -22.26
N THR A 116 -5.29 1.74 -22.25
CA THR A 116 -5.92 0.68 -21.45
C THR A 116 -5.64 0.75 -19.94
N CYS A 117 -4.57 1.41 -19.48
CA CYS A 117 -4.32 1.64 -18.04
C CYS A 117 -4.15 3.14 -17.80
N GLY A 118 -5.24 3.88 -17.98
CA GLY A 118 -5.25 5.34 -17.85
C GLY A 118 -4.89 5.76 -16.43
N LEU A 119 -3.71 6.35 -16.28
CA LEU A 119 -3.24 6.86 -14.99
C LEU A 119 -3.95 8.17 -14.66
N ASP A 120 -4.79 8.19 -13.63
CA ASP A 120 -5.40 9.43 -13.16
C ASP A 120 -4.62 9.98 -11.97
N LYS A 121 -3.68 10.89 -12.28
CA LYS A 121 -2.85 11.57 -11.28
C LYS A 121 -3.68 12.40 -10.30
N ASN A 122 -4.83 12.93 -10.74
CA ASN A 122 -5.67 13.79 -9.90
C ASN A 122 -6.40 13.00 -8.81
N LYS A 123 -6.42 11.67 -8.92
CA LYS A 123 -6.97 10.75 -7.92
C LYS A 123 -5.91 10.21 -6.94
N SER A 124 -4.61 10.50 -7.14
CA SER A 124 -3.54 10.12 -6.21
C SER A 124 -3.18 11.29 -5.31
N SER A 125 -3.07 11.02 -4.00
CA SER A 125 -2.67 12.01 -2.99
C SER A 125 -1.16 12.01 -2.74
N TRP A 126 -0.45 10.97 -3.18
CA TRP A 126 0.95 10.73 -2.86
C TRP A 126 1.90 10.76 -4.07
N ILE A 127 1.40 10.96 -5.29
CA ILE A 127 2.24 10.99 -6.50
C ILE A 127 3.38 12.02 -6.42
N ASP A 128 3.13 13.17 -5.80
CA ASP A 128 4.15 14.22 -5.66
C ASP A 128 5.18 13.91 -4.56
N LEU A 129 4.96 12.85 -3.77
CA LEU A 129 5.84 12.39 -2.68
C LEU A 129 6.82 11.29 -3.11
N ILE A 130 6.78 10.83 -4.37
CA ILE A 130 7.66 9.75 -4.83
C ILE A 130 9.14 10.10 -4.58
N GLY A 131 9.54 11.32 -4.92
CA GLY A 131 10.92 11.79 -4.80
C GLY A 131 11.30 12.36 -3.43
N THR A 132 10.39 12.42 -2.45
CA THR A 132 10.69 13.04 -1.16
C THR A 132 11.44 12.07 -0.26
N GLY A 133 12.57 12.51 0.30
CA GLY A 133 13.33 11.76 1.30
C GLY A 133 12.81 11.93 2.72
N GLU A 134 12.00 12.97 2.94
CA GLU A 134 11.44 13.35 4.25
C GLU A 134 9.93 13.54 4.14
N LEU A 135 9.23 13.18 5.21
CA LEU A 135 7.81 13.42 5.40
C LEU A 135 7.57 14.41 6.53
N TYR A 136 6.61 15.30 6.32
CA TYR A 136 6.17 16.33 7.26
C TYR A 136 4.86 15.84 7.89
N LEU A 137 4.93 15.34 9.12
CA LEU A 137 3.80 14.67 9.78
C LEU A 137 2.67 15.64 10.20
N ASN A 138 2.92 16.95 10.13
CA ASN A 138 1.87 17.96 10.22
C ASN A 138 0.98 18.04 8.97
N GLN A 139 1.40 17.46 7.83
CA GLN A 139 0.60 17.42 6.61
C GLN A 139 -0.15 16.10 6.51
N ASP A 140 -1.48 16.20 6.40
CA ASP A 140 -2.38 15.05 6.43
C ASP A 140 -2.04 13.98 5.39
N ASN A 141 -1.78 14.36 4.14
CA ASN A 141 -1.44 13.42 3.08
C ASN A 141 -0.10 12.70 3.33
N GLN A 142 0.88 13.38 3.93
CA GLN A 142 2.18 12.77 4.25
C GLN A 142 2.10 11.85 5.47
N MET A 143 1.29 12.21 6.47
CA MET A 143 0.95 11.32 7.59
C MET A 143 0.21 10.07 7.10
N GLU A 144 -0.75 10.22 6.19
CA GLU A 144 -1.47 9.11 5.56
C GLU A 144 -0.51 8.17 4.81
N LEU A 145 0.46 8.72 4.06
CA LEU A 145 1.51 7.92 3.43
C LEU A 145 2.37 7.19 4.46
N GLN A 146 2.76 7.85 5.56
CA GLN A 146 3.55 7.22 6.61
C GLN A 146 2.79 6.05 7.27
N ILE A 147 1.49 6.18 7.53
CA ILE A 147 0.66 5.08 8.04
C ILE A 147 0.67 3.89 7.07
N CYS A 148 0.51 4.15 5.77
CA CYS A 148 0.62 3.08 4.77
C CYS A 148 1.99 2.41 4.81
N MET A 149 3.08 3.20 4.87
CA MET A 149 4.44 2.68 4.93
C MET A 149 4.66 1.80 6.17
N GLU A 150 4.12 2.18 7.33
CA GLU A 150 4.18 1.35 8.55
C GLU A 150 3.43 0.02 8.37
N LEU A 151 2.21 0.03 7.82
CA LEU A 151 1.46 -1.20 7.54
C LEU A 151 2.22 -2.14 6.60
N VAL A 152 2.77 -1.61 5.50
CA VAL A 152 3.56 -2.39 4.55
C VAL A 152 4.82 -2.96 5.22
N ARG A 153 5.51 -2.20 6.09
CA ARG A 153 6.68 -2.68 6.85
C ARG A 153 6.31 -3.82 7.80
N LEU A 154 5.16 -3.75 8.46
CA LEU A 154 4.69 -4.82 9.35
C LEU A 154 4.44 -6.11 8.56
N ILE A 155 3.84 -6.01 7.38
CA ILE A 155 3.61 -7.15 6.47
C ILE A 155 4.95 -7.71 5.95
N ILE A 156 5.84 -6.85 5.47
CA ILE A 156 7.19 -7.25 5.06
C ILE A 156 7.93 -7.94 6.21
N GLY A 157 7.78 -7.44 7.43
CA GLY A 157 8.36 -8.03 8.60
C GLY A 157 7.82 -9.44 8.91
N ALA A 158 6.53 -9.68 8.66
CA ALA A 158 5.91 -11.00 8.82
C ALA A 158 6.40 -12.02 7.77
N LEU A 159 6.76 -11.54 6.58
CA LEU A 159 7.38 -12.35 5.52
C LEU A 159 8.82 -12.79 5.85
N ASN A 160 9.37 -12.35 6.98
CA ASN A 160 10.71 -12.68 7.45
C ASN A 160 11.77 -12.50 6.35
N ILE A 161 11.72 -11.35 5.67
CA ILE A 161 12.64 -11.06 4.58
C ILE A 161 14.05 -10.92 5.13
N SER A 162 14.97 -11.71 4.58
CA SER A 162 16.38 -11.66 4.89
C SER A 162 17.20 -11.34 3.64
N ARG A 163 18.45 -10.91 3.83
CA ARG A 163 19.36 -10.68 2.71
C ARG A 163 19.82 -12.02 2.13
N GLY A 164 19.73 -12.16 0.81
CA GLY A 164 20.26 -13.30 0.08
C GLY A 164 21.79 -13.36 0.11
N PRO A 165 22.38 -14.46 -0.39
CA PRO A 165 23.83 -14.64 -0.45
C PRO A 165 24.50 -13.62 -1.39
N THR A 166 23.78 -13.14 -2.40
CA THR A 166 24.20 -11.98 -3.19
C THR A 166 23.88 -10.68 -2.46
N THR A 167 24.72 -9.65 -2.64
CA THR A 167 24.66 -8.40 -1.87
C THR A 167 23.33 -7.65 -1.93
N SER A 168 22.42 -8.05 -2.83
CA SER A 168 21.14 -7.39 -3.01
C SER A 168 20.05 -8.36 -3.44
N GLY A 169 20.16 -9.63 -3.06
CA GLY A 169 19.00 -10.51 -3.02
C GLY A 169 18.22 -10.37 -1.73
N VAL A 170 16.92 -10.69 -1.81
CA VAL A 170 16.08 -10.89 -0.63
C VAL A 170 15.51 -12.30 -0.69
N ILE A 171 15.55 -12.99 0.43
CA ILE A 171 14.95 -14.31 0.61
C ILE A 171 13.74 -14.12 1.52
N VAL A 172 12.59 -14.62 1.07
CA VAL A 172 11.38 -14.70 1.89
C VAL A 172 11.48 -15.98 2.73
N GLY A 173 11.51 -15.83 4.05
CA GLY A 173 11.56 -16.96 4.96
C GLY A 173 10.28 -17.78 4.92
N LYS A 174 10.37 -19.08 5.22
CA LYS A 174 9.19 -19.90 5.46
C LYS A 174 8.56 -19.48 6.79
N THR A 175 7.31 -19.03 6.76
CA THR A 175 6.50 -18.78 7.95
C THR A 175 5.33 -19.76 7.93
N GLU A 176 5.23 -20.64 8.92
CA GLU A 176 4.18 -21.67 8.99
C GLU A 176 2.77 -21.06 8.98
N ASP A 177 2.59 -19.92 9.65
CA ASP A 177 1.33 -19.20 9.73
C ASP A 177 1.53 -17.69 9.51
N LEU A 178 1.56 -17.30 8.24
CA LEU A 178 1.82 -15.93 7.80
C LEU A 178 0.65 -15.01 8.14
N CYS A 179 -0.59 -15.46 7.94
CA CYS A 179 -1.79 -14.71 8.31
C CYS A 179 -1.80 -14.37 9.81
N GLN A 180 -1.47 -15.34 10.67
CA GLN A 180 -1.37 -15.08 12.11
C GLN A 180 -0.23 -14.12 12.46
N GLU A 181 0.94 -14.29 11.85
CA GLU A 181 2.09 -13.44 12.14
C GLU A 181 1.86 -11.98 11.72
N VAL A 182 1.21 -11.75 10.57
CA VAL A 182 0.78 -10.41 10.17
C VAL A 182 -0.23 -9.85 11.17
N TYR A 183 -1.26 -10.61 11.53
CA TYR A 183 -2.27 -10.17 12.49
C TYR A 183 -1.65 -9.79 13.84
N ARG A 184 -0.74 -10.63 14.36
CA ARG A 184 -0.04 -10.39 15.63
C ARG A 184 0.70 -9.04 15.60
N ARG A 185 1.47 -8.78 14.54
CA ARG A 185 2.21 -7.53 14.35
C ARG A 185 1.28 -6.31 14.24
N LEU A 186 0.19 -6.43 13.49
CA LEU A 186 -0.83 -5.38 13.38
C LEU A 186 -1.49 -5.10 14.73
N ARG A 187 -1.82 -6.14 15.49
CA ARG A 187 -2.43 -6.04 16.82
C ARG A 187 -1.49 -5.36 17.82
N GLU A 188 -0.22 -5.74 17.82
CA GLU A 188 0.80 -5.11 18.67
C GLU A 188 1.00 -3.62 18.34
N TRP A 189 0.92 -3.27 17.07
CA TRP A 189 1.11 -1.90 16.60
C TRP A 189 -0.12 -1.00 16.81
N GLY A 190 -1.31 -1.50 16.47
CA GLY A 190 -2.53 -0.71 16.33
C GLY A 190 -3.76 -1.20 17.11
N GLY A 191 -3.65 -2.29 17.87
CA GLY A 191 -4.77 -2.89 18.60
C GLY A 191 -5.53 -3.94 17.79
N LYS A 192 -6.41 -4.70 18.46
CA LYS A 192 -7.16 -5.83 17.88
C LYS A 192 -8.08 -5.35 16.75
N GLU A 193 -8.80 -4.25 16.97
CA GLU A 193 -9.79 -3.71 16.05
C GLU A 193 -9.16 -3.27 14.72
N LEU A 194 -8.04 -2.54 14.78
CA LEU A 194 -7.30 -2.18 13.56
C LEU A 194 -6.78 -3.43 12.85
N ALA A 195 -6.20 -4.37 13.60
CA ALA A 195 -5.66 -5.59 13.00
C ALA A 195 -6.75 -6.36 12.25
N MET A 196 -7.94 -6.50 12.85
CA MET A 196 -9.11 -7.09 12.21
C MET A 196 -9.55 -6.31 10.96
N GLU A 197 -9.60 -4.98 11.03
CA GLU A 197 -9.96 -4.14 9.89
C GLU A 197 -8.97 -4.30 8.72
N ILE A 198 -7.66 -4.30 9.00
CA ILE A 198 -6.62 -4.47 7.97
C ILE A 198 -6.66 -5.89 7.40
N MET A 199 -6.67 -6.93 8.23
CA MET A 199 -6.76 -8.32 7.76
C MET A 199 -7.97 -8.52 6.86
N GLY A 200 -9.11 -7.93 7.23
CA GLY A 200 -10.32 -8.02 6.46
C GLY A 200 -10.38 -7.22 5.16
N ALA A 201 -9.61 -6.12 5.08
CA ALA A 201 -9.61 -5.24 3.91
C ALA A 201 -8.46 -5.54 2.93
N TRP A 202 -7.34 -6.06 3.42
CA TRP A 202 -6.11 -6.21 2.63
C TRP A 202 -5.82 -7.65 2.20
N PHE A 203 -6.49 -8.64 2.81
CA PHE A 203 -6.28 -10.04 2.53
C PHE A 203 -7.58 -10.69 2.05
N THR A 204 -7.44 -11.69 1.19
CA THR A 204 -8.51 -12.64 0.92
C THR A 204 -8.79 -13.45 2.19
N THR A 205 -9.98 -13.28 2.75
CA THR A 205 -10.38 -13.93 4.00
C THR A 205 -11.53 -14.90 3.78
N SER A 206 -11.45 -16.06 4.43
CA SER A 206 -12.55 -17.03 4.47
C SER A 206 -13.26 -16.98 5.83
N LYS A 207 -14.53 -17.39 5.86
CA LYS A 207 -15.38 -17.43 7.08
C LYS A 207 -15.54 -16.09 7.81
N TRP A 208 -15.24 -14.97 7.14
CA TRP A 208 -15.39 -13.66 7.72
C TRP A 208 -16.87 -13.31 7.98
N PRO A 209 -17.22 -12.65 9.11
CA PRO A 209 -18.58 -12.18 9.39
C PRO A 209 -19.20 -11.37 8.23
N LYS A 210 -20.37 -11.82 7.73
CA LYS A 210 -21.04 -11.23 6.55
C LYS A 210 -21.55 -9.80 6.76
N ASP A 211 -21.65 -9.35 8.01
CA ASP A 211 -22.26 -8.06 8.35
C ASP A 211 -21.29 -6.87 8.16
N ASP A 212 -20.03 -7.11 7.77
CA ASP A 212 -19.03 -6.07 7.58
C ASP A 212 -19.10 -5.42 6.19
N SER A 213 -20.16 -4.64 5.96
CA SER A 213 -20.42 -3.86 4.72
C SER A 213 -19.40 -2.74 4.43
N GLY A 214 -18.38 -2.58 5.28
CA GLY A 214 -17.39 -1.51 5.21
C GLY A 214 -16.27 -1.75 4.22
N ARG A 215 -16.08 -2.99 3.76
CA ARG A 215 -14.89 -3.41 3.00
C ARG A 215 -14.91 -2.91 1.57
N ILE A 216 -13.72 -2.56 1.10
CA ILE A 216 -13.46 -2.24 -0.29
C ILE A 216 -12.86 -3.49 -0.91
N GLY A 217 -13.68 -4.23 -1.66
CA GLY A 217 -13.18 -5.35 -2.44
C GLY A 217 -12.50 -4.85 -3.70
N ILE A 218 -11.43 -5.50 -4.12
CA ILE A 218 -10.82 -5.28 -5.43
C ILE A 218 -11.01 -6.57 -6.23
N GLU A 219 -11.51 -6.45 -7.46
CA GLU A 219 -11.80 -7.63 -8.28
C GLU A 219 -10.50 -8.35 -8.66
N GLY A 220 -10.42 -9.64 -8.32
CA GLY A 220 -9.38 -10.56 -8.79
C GLY A 220 -8.01 -10.42 -8.13
N THR A 221 -7.85 -9.58 -7.10
CA THR A 221 -6.59 -9.42 -6.35
C THR A 221 -6.85 -8.75 -5.00
N ASP A 222 -5.93 -8.90 -4.05
CA ASP A 222 -5.95 -8.19 -2.78
C ASP A 222 -4.66 -7.37 -2.55
N ILE A 223 -4.68 -6.49 -1.54
CA ILE A 223 -3.55 -5.59 -1.27
C ILE A 223 -2.31 -6.38 -0.84
N PHE A 224 -2.47 -7.51 -0.17
CA PHE A 224 -1.36 -8.38 0.21
C PHE A 224 -0.68 -9.02 -1.01
N GLU A 225 -1.44 -9.51 -1.99
CA GLU A 225 -0.92 -9.99 -3.27
C GLU A 225 -0.10 -8.90 -3.97
N MET A 226 -0.61 -7.66 -3.99
CA MET A 226 0.13 -6.52 -4.56
C MET A 226 1.46 -6.25 -3.84
N ILE A 227 1.46 -6.28 -2.51
CA ILE A 227 2.68 -6.09 -1.69
C ILE A 227 3.70 -7.18 -2.01
N THR A 228 3.27 -8.45 -2.04
CA THR A 228 4.16 -9.57 -2.32
C THR A 228 4.66 -9.57 -3.76
N GLU A 229 3.84 -9.16 -4.74
CA GLU A 229 4.28 -8.98 -6.13
C GLU A 229 5.34 -7.88 -6.26
N GLU A 230 5.23 -6.78 -5.50
CA GLU A 230 6.26 -5.74 -5.50
C GLU A 230 7.59 -6.20 -4.94
N ILE A 231 7.55 -7.08 -3.93
CA ILE A 231 8.73 -7.67 -3.30
C ILE A 231 9.35 -8.69 -4.24
N MET A 232 8.60 -9.74 -4.57
CA MET A 232 9.05 -10.97 -5.24
C MET A 232 9.19 -10.80 -6.75
N GLY A 233 8.53 -9.80 -7.34
CA GLY A 233 8.54 -9.53 -8.77
C GLY A 233 7.18 -9.79 -9.42
N ALA A 234 7.05 -9.31 -10.66
CA ALA A 234 5.80 -9.40 -11.42
C ALA A 234 5.37 -10.88 -11.55
N HIS A 235 4.10 -11.15 -11.25
CA HIS A 235 3.51 -12.50 -11.24
C HIS A 235 4.07 -13.48 -10.19
N ALA A 236 4.99 -13.06 -9.32
CA ALA A 236 5.55 -13.88 -8.25
C ALA A 236 4.94 -13.58 -6.86
N GLY A 237 3.85 -12.81 -6.81
CA GLY A 237 3.10 -12.57 -5.58
C GLY A 237 2.43 -13.83 -5.04
N MET A 238 2.16 -13.85 -3.73
CA MET A 238 1.51 -14.97 -3.05
C MET A 238 -0.01 -14.94 -3.27
N LYS A 239 -0.46 -15.38 -4.45
CA LYS A 239 -1.88 -15.32 -4.86
C LYS A 239 -2.79 -16.28 -4.12
N GLU A 240 -2.21 -17.34 -3.55
CA GLU A 240 -2.96 -18.46 -2.99
C GLU A 240 -3.18 -18.33 -1.49
N LEU A 241 -2.65 -17.27 -0.88
CA LEU A 241 -2.79 -17.06 0.55
C LEU A 241 -4.24 -16.65 0.86
N VAL A 242 -4.97 -17.53 1.51
CA VAL A 242 -6.27 -17.22 2.10
C VAL A 242 -6.11 -17.22 3.61
N CYS A 243 -6.62 -16.18 4.28
CA CYS A 243 -6.62 -16.12 5.74
C CYS A 243 -7.98 -16.58 6.28
N ASP A 244 -8.02 -17.76 6.89
CA ASP A 244 -9.22 -18.27 7.56
C ASP A 244 -9.45 -17.50 8.85
N TYR A 245 -10.60 -16.81 8.96
CA TYR A 245 -11.04 -16.24 10.22
C TYR A 245 -11.66 -17.32 11.11
N ILE A 246 -11.06 -17.53 12.27
CA ILE A 246 -11.59 -18.38 13.33
C ILE A 246 -12.36 -17.46 14.27
N GLN A 247 -13.63 -17.72 14.54
CA GLN A 247 -14.40 -16.91 15.49
C GLN A 247 -14.01 -17.29 16.93
N GLU A 248 -13.81 -16.31 17.82
CA GLU A 248 -13.57 -16.58 19.25
C GLU A 248 -14.76 -17.36 19.84
N GLU A 249 -14.50 -18.57 20.36
CA GLU A 249 -15.43 -19.20 21.28
C GLU A 249 -15.35 -18.45 22.62
N PRO A 250 -16.46 -17.89 23.13
CA PRO A 250 -16.45 -16.96 24.27
C PRO A 250 -16.00 -17.59 25.61
N GLU A 251 -15.76 -18.90 25.70
CA GLU A 251 -15.51 -19.61 26.96
C GLU A 251 -14.03 -19.78 27.37
N LYS A 252 -13.03 -19.38 26.56
CA LYS A 252 -11.60 -19.61 26.87
C LYS A 252 -10.70 -18.37 26.78
N ALA A 253 -11.19 -17.23 27.23
CA ALA A 253 -10.54 -15.91 27.11
C ALA A 253 -9.26 -15.69 27.97
N GLU A 254 -8.56 -16.73 28.40
CA GLU A 254 -7.33 -16.60 29.22
C GLU A 254 -6.02 -16.82 28.45
N VAL A 255 -6.08 -17.26 27.18
CA VAL A 255 -4.87 -17.51 26.37
C VAL A 255 -4.85 -16.56 25.17
N ASP A 256 -3.67 -16.02 24.86
CA ASP A 256 -3.41 -15.13 23.73
C ASP A 256 -3.84 -15.79 22.41
N TRP A 257 -5.05 -15.44 21.96
CA TRP A 257 -5.78 -16.18 20.94
C TRP A 257 -5.38 -15.81 19.51
N VAL A 258 -5.58 -16.77 18.60
CA VAL A 258 -5.16 -16.79 17.19
C VAL A 258 -6.41 -16.70 16.30
N PRO A 259 -6.76 -15.52 15.75
CA PRO A 259 -7.92 -15.41 14.86
C PRO A 259 -7.70 -15.93 13.46
N PHE A 260 -6.44 -16.07 13.04
CA PHE A 260 -6.13 -16.29 11.64
C PHE A 260 -5.24 -17.50 11.48
N GLN A 261 -5.51 -18.28 10.45
CA GLN A 261 -4.65 -19.35 9.99
C GLN A 261 -4.53 -19.28 8.48
N ASN A 262 -3.37 -19.66 7.96
CA ASN A 262 -3.20 -19.88 6.53
C ASN A 262 -4.17 -20.98 6.04
N ALA A 263 -4.87 -20.70 4.94
CA ALA A 263 -5.63 -21.67 4.17
C ALA A 263 -5.15 -21.65 2.71
N ILE A 264 -5.13 -22.82 2.08
CA ILE A 264 -4.80 -22.97 0.66
C ILE A 264 -6.11 -22.91 -0.12
N SER A 265 -6.15 -22.08 -1.17
CA SER A 265 -7.28 -22.06 -2.09
C SER A 265 -7.50 -23.44 -2.74
N GLU A 266 -8.74 -23.91 -2.79
CA GLU A 266 -9.05 -25.23 -3.39
C GLU A 266 -8.66 -25.30 -4.88
N ASP A 267 -8.61 -24.15 -5.56
CA ASP A 267 -8.33 -24.01 -6.98
C ASP A 267 -6.85 -24.23 -7.34
N THR A 268 -5.94 -24.33 -6.36
CA THR A 268 -4.48 -24.39 -6.60
C THR A 268 -3.77 -25.63 -6.06
N LYS A 269 -4.49 -26.74 -5.86
CA LYS A 269 -3.87 -28.05 -5.54
C LYS A 269 -2.93 -28.51 -6.67
N GLY A 270 -1.67 -28.10 -6.62
CA GLY A 270 -0.64 -28.46 -7.60
C GLY A 270 0.71 -27.72 -7.52
N VAL A 271 0.82 -26.60 -6.78
CA VAL A 271 2.07 -25.81 -6.68
C VAL A 271 2.51 -25.73 -5.22
N SER A 272 3.10 -26.80 -4.68
CA SER A 272 3.33 -26.94 -3.22
C SER A 272 4.76 -26.74 -2.76
N GLU A 273 5.56 -25.90 -3.42
CA GLU A 273 6.82 -25.43 -2.86
C GLU A 273 7.02 -23.95 -3.18
N ILE A 274 7.02 -23.11 -2.12
CA ILE A 274 7.53 -21.75 -2.22
C ILE A 274 9.03 -21.91 -2.52
N GLU A 275 9.39 -21.84 -3.81
CA GLU A 275 10.80 -21.79 -4.22
C GLU A 275 11.45 -20.55 -3.59
N GLU A 276 12.65 -20.71 -3.05
CA GLU A 276 13.46 -19.57 -2.62
C GLU A 276 13.76 -18.71 -3.85
N ILE A 277 13.04 -17.59 -3.98
CA ILE A 277 13.28 -16.64 -5.06
C ILE A 277 14.50 -15.80 -4.70
N GLU A 278 15.64 -16.09 -5.33
CA GLU A 278 16.81 -15.22 -5.24
C GLU A 278 16.63 -14.01 -6.17
N ILE A 279 16.35 -12.84 -5.59
CA ILE A 279 16.39 -11.57 -6.31
C ILE A 279 17.87 -11.18 -6.52
N THR A 280 18.25 -10.61 -7.66
CA THR A 280 19.66 -10.24 -7.91
C THR A 280 19.94 -8.75 -7.65
N PRO A 281 21.21 -8.37 -7.37
CA PRO A 281 21.63 -6.98 -7.27
C PRO A 281 21.18 -6.05 -8.39
N ASP A 282 21.22 -6.54 -9.62
CA ASP A 282 20.83 -5.76 -10.79
C ASP A 282 19.33 -5.48 -10.77
N GLN A 283 18.49 -6.42 -10.33
CA GLN A 283 17.05 -6.20 -10.22
C GLN A 283 16.68 -5.12 -9.19
N ILE A 284 17.45 -4.94 -8.11
CA ILE A 284 17.22 -3.87 -7.13
C ILE A 284 17.60 -2.50 -7.69
N ARG A 285 18.80 -2.37 -8.26
CA ARG A 285 19.26 -1.11 -8.88
C ARG A 285 18.29 -0.72 -10.00
N ASP A 286 17.85 -1.68 -10.80
CA ASP A 286 16.86 -1.48 -11.85
C ASP A 286 15.53 -0.98 -11.28
N LYS A 287 15.07 -1.46 -10.11
CA LYS A 287 13.83 -0.94 -9.48
C LYS A 287 13.96 0.52 -9.05
N GLU A 288 15.11 0.92 -8.48
CA GLU A 288 15.34 2.32 -8.10
C GLU A 288 15.48 3.22 -9.34
N GLU A 289 16.23 2.78 -10.36
CA GLU A 289 16.34 3.47 -11.63
C GLU A 289 14.98 3.58 -12.34
N GLN A 290 14.16 2.53 -12.31
CA GLN A 290 12.79 2.52 -12.79
C GLN A 290 11.92 3.53 -12.05
N LEU A 291 12.02 3.59 -10.73
CA LEU A 291 11.30 4.58 -9.91
C LEU A 291 11.73 6.00 -10.28
N GLN A 292 13.03 6.26 -10.40
CA GLN A 292 13.55 7.57 -10.80
C GLN A 292 13.15 7.93 -12.23
N GLN A 293 13.15 6.97 -13.15
CA GLN A 293 12.69 7.18 -14.52
C GLN A 293 11.20 7.50 -14.55
N MET A 294 10.39 6.79 -13.77
CA MET A 294 8.97 7.05 -13.60
C MET A 294 8.74 8.46 -13.05
N ILE A 295 9.51 8.92 -12.05
CA ILE A 295 9.47 10.29 -11.54
C ILE A 295 9.79 11.30 -12.64
N ARG A 296 10.88 11.09 -13.38
CA ARG A 296 11.30 12.00 -14.47
C ARG A 296 10.19 12.16 -15.49
N ASN A 297 9.57 11.05 -15.87
CA ASN A 297 8.54 11.07 -16.89
C ASN A 297 7.21 11.62 -16.37
N ILE A 298 6.87 11.38 -15.08
CA ILE A 298 5.73 12.04 -14.43
C ILE A 298 5.90 13.55 -14.47
N LYS A 299 7.11 14.07 -14.18
CA LYS A 299 7.45 15.49 -14.25
C LYS A 299 7.36 16.04 -15.67
N GLN A 300 7.84 15.31 -16.67
CA GLN A 300 7.71 15.71 -18.08
C GLN A 300 6.24 15.81 -18.51
N ALA A 301 5.42 14.81 -18.18
CA ALA A 301 3.99 14.84 -18.47
C ALA A 301 3.27 15.99 -17.73
N GLN A 302 3.69 16.32 -16.50
CA GLN A 302 3.17 17.50 -15.77
C GLN A 302 3.56 18.81 -16.46
N ALA A 303 4.78 18.92 -16.99
CA ALA A 303 5.21 20.09 -17.75
C ALA A 303 4.40 20.28 -19.04
N GLN A 304 4.17 19.19 -19.79
CA GLN A 304 3.36 19.20 -21.00
C GLN A 304 1.90 19.61 -20.74
N ASP A 305 1.26 19.06 -19.69
CA ASP A 305 -0.13 19.43 -19.34
C ASP A 305 -0.24 20.92 -18.97
N ARG A 306 0.76 21.49 -18.29
CA ARG A 306 0.80 22.93 -17.98
C ARG A 306 0.91 23.79 -19.24
N GLU A 307 1.73 23.39 -20.20
CA GLU A 307 1.89 24.08 -21.48
C GLU A 307 0.59 24.07 -22.29
N VAL A 308 -0.05 22.90 -22.42
CA VAL A 308 -1.35 22.76 -23.10
C VAL A 308 -2.43 23.60 -22.43
N ARG A 309 -2.51 23.59 -21.10
CA ARG A 309 -3.47 24.44 -20.37
C ARG A 309 -3.20 25.93 -20.58
N ALA A 310 -1.94 26.36 -20.57
CA ALA A 310 -1.58 27.74 -20.81
C ALA A 310 -1.98 28.20 -22.23
N GLU A 311 -1.75 27.35 -23.23
CA GLU A 311 -2.17 27.61 -24.61
C GLU A 311 -3.69 27.67 -24.75
N MET A 312 -4.41 26.77 -24.09
CA MET A 312 -5.88 26.78 -24.08
C MET A 312 -6.44 28.05 -23.43
N VAL A 313 -5.85 28.52 -22.32
CA VAL A 313 -6.23 29.78 -21.68
C VAL A 313 -5.96 30.96 -22.62
N LYS A 314 -4.81 30.98 -23.30
CA LYS A 314 -4.48 32.03 -24.28
C LYS A 314 -5.53 32.10 -25.41
N LEU A 315 -5.91 30.95 -25.98
CA LEU A 315 -6.95 30.88 -27.02
C LEU A 315 -8.33 31.36 -26.52
N LEU A 316 -8.68 31.09 -25.27
CA LEU A 316 -9.93 31.57 -24.67
C LEU A 316 -9.92 33.09 -24.47
N VAL A 317 -8.77 33.67 -24.09
CA VAL A 317 -8.60 35.13 -23.98
C VAL A 317 -8.71 35.78 -25.36
N GLU A 318 -7.99 35.27 -26.37
CA GLU A 318 -8.03 35.77 -27.75
C GLU A 318 -9.44 35.70 -28.37
N ARG A 319 -10.23 34.68 -28.04
CA ARG A 319 -11.65 34.59 -28.47
C ARG A 319 -12.54 35.63 -27.79
N ARG A 320 -12.27 35.99 -26.55
CA ARG A 320 -13.05 36.99 -25.80
C ARG A 320 -12.76 38.41 -26.26
N GLU A 321 -11.53 38.67 -26.73
CA GLU A 321 -11.07 39.98 -27.18
C GLU A 321 -11.38 40.31 -28.64
N LYS A 322 -11.93 39.36 -29.42
CA LYS A 322 -12.51 39.66 -30.73
C LYS A 322 -13.99 40.05 -30.53
N PRO A 323 -14.32 41.35 -30.36
CA PRO A 323 -15.71 41.77 -30.30
C PRO A 323 -16.43 41.32 -31.58
N GLU A 324 -17.68 40.91 -31.45
CA GLU A 324 -18.60 40.65 -32.56
C GLU A 324 -18.84 41.96 -33.34
N SER A 325 -17.84 42.44 -34.09
CA SER A 325 -17.95 43.64 -34.94
C SER A 325 -18.56 43.34 -36.31
N LEU A 326 -19.22 42.19 -36.45
CA LEU A 326 -19.89 41.74 -37.66
C LEU A 326 -21.30 41.21 -37.31
N ARG A 327 -22.13 42.09 -36.75
CA ARG A 327 -23.59 42.05 -36.87
C ARG A 327 -24.12 43.47 -36.98
#